data_AF-A0A950SET7-F1
#
_entry.id   AF-A0A950SET7-F1
#
_cell.length_a   1.000
_cell.length_b   1.000
_cell.length_c   1.000
_cell.angle_alpha   90.00
_cell.angle_beta   90.00
_cell.angle_gamma   90.00
#
_symmetry.space_group_name_H-M   'P 1'
#
loop_
_entity.id
_entity.type
_entity.pdbx_description
1 polymer ?
#
loop_
_entity_poly.entity_id
_entity_poly.type
_entity_poly.pdbx_seq_one_letter_code
_entity_poly.pdbx_strand_id
1 'polypeptide(L)'
;MKTIGIRILTATALAATLGACATSKSVDQKIAEAQAQTAKKVESVEGQVEDLQNKQKATDTHLQQNDAAIAQLSTEAKDALKRAQDAGVLAKGKVVFQQTFKEDRIKFKVGSYELNKDAQAALDDFAGKVKALNEQYYIEIQGHTDDTGGRKLNDELGERRADEVRRYLSRGAQLPLNRMSTISYGDTLPVAPNKTRKGRAENRRVVIVVLE
;
A
#
# COMPACT_ATOMS: atom_id res chain seq x y z
N MET A 1 -24.39 -25.88 26.88
CA MET A 1 -24.97 -27.07 27.54
C MET A 1 -24.12 -28.29 27.19
N LYS A 2 -23.23 -28.72 28.10
CA LYS A 2 -22.62 -30.07 28.12
C LYS A 2 -22.07 -30.31 29.53
N THR A 3 -22.80 -31.12 30.29
CA THR A 3 -22.49 -31.56 31.64
C THR A 3 -21.35 -32.58 31.58
N ILE A 4 -20.21 -32.28 32.20
CA ILE A 4 -19.10 -33.23 32.38
C ILE A 4 -19.24 -33.82 33.78
N GLY A 5 -19.76 -35.04 33.86
CA GLY A 5 -19.84 -35.83 35.09
C GLY A 5 -18.48 -36.42 35.44
N ILE A 6 -17.93 -36.04 36.59
CA ILE A 6 -16.71 -36.63 37.15
C ILE A 6 -17.12 -37.84 37.99
N ARG A 7 -16.74 -39.04 37.54
CA ARG A 7 -16.88 -40.30 38.28
C ARG A 7 -15.81 -40.35 39.38
N ILE A 8 -16.25 -40.36 40.64
CA ILE A 8 -15.40 -40.60 41.81
C ILE A 8 -15.09 -42.11 41.88
N LEU A 9 -13.84 -42.49 41.65
CA LEU A 9 -13.34 -43.83 41.87
C LEU A 9 -13.06 -44.02 43.37
N THR A 10 -13.84 -44.87 44.03
CA THR A 10 -13.60 -45.34 45.40
C THR A 10 -12.46 -46.35 45.40
N ALA A 11 -11.33 -46.03 46.03
CA ALA A 11 -10.22 -46.95 46.27
C ALA A 11 -10.29 -47.48 47.71
N THR A 12 -10.71 -48.73 47.86
CA THR A 12 -10.68 -49.50 49.10
C THR A 12 -9.33 -50.21 49.20
N ALA A 13 -8.57 -50.02 50.28
CA ALA A 13 -7.38 -50.82 50.58
C ALA A 13 -7.35 -51.21 52.07
N LEU A 14 -7.26 -52.53 52.30
CA LEU A 14 -7.30 -53.23 53.59
C LEU A 14 -5.88 -53.48 54.14
N ALA A 15 -5.79 -53.57 55.47
CA ALA A 15 -4.62 -53.47 56.35
C ALA A 15 -3.66 -54.68 56.46
N ALA A 16 -2.43 -54.44 56.98
CA ALA A 16 -1.67 -55.30 57.94
C ALA A 16 -0.32 -54.61 58.34
N THR A 17 -0.24 -53.90 59.49
CA THR A 17 0.38 -54.27 60.80
C THR A 17 1.89 -54.51 60.85
N LEU A 18 2.64 -53.62 61.52
CA LEU A 18 3.36 -53.84 62.81
C LEU A 18 4.25 -52.63 63.19
N GLY A 19 4.15 -52.13 64.42
CA GLY A 19 5.32 -51.61 65.16
C GLY A 19 5.64 -50.11 65.17
N ALA A 20 4.65 -49.21 65.35
CA ALA A 20 4.81 -47.95 66.08
C ALA A 20 3.43 -47.28 66.17
N CYS A 21 2.86 -47.20 67.37
CA CYS A 21 1.56 -46.57 67.62
C CYS A 21 1.61 -45.06 67.39
N ALA A 22 1.64 -44.61 66.13
CA ALA A 22 0.96 -43.38 65.79
C ALA A 22 -0.52 -43.66 66.03
N THR A 23 -1.05 -43.20 67.18
CA THR A 23 -2.46 -43.33 67.51
C THR A 23 -3.31 -42.89 66.32
N SER A 24 -4.40 -43.61 66.01
CA SER A 24 -5.34 -43.26 64.91
C SER A 24 -5.68 -41.77 64.92
N LYS A 25 -5.87 -41.23 66.14
CA LYS A 25 -6.05 -39.81 66.42
C LYS A 25 -4.98 -38.87 65.83
N SER A 26 -3.69 -39.25 65.85
CA SER A 26 -2.61 -38.45 65.26
C SER A 26 -2.56 -38.52 63.73
N VAL A 27 -2.97 -39.66 63.15
CA VAL A 27 -3.08 -39.84 61.70
C VAL A 27 -4.29 -39.07 61.18
N ASP A 28 -5.42 -39.18 61.88
CA ASP A 28 -6.64 -38.42 61.59
C ASP A 28 -6.41 -36.90 61.69
N GLN A 29 -5.66 -36.45 62.69
CA GLN A 29 -5.30 -35.03 62.84
C GLN A 29 -4.42 -34.53 61.68
N LYS A 30 -3.39 -35.29 61.28
CA LYS A 30 -2.53 -34.92 60.14
C LYS A 30 -3.30 -34.92 58.82
N ILE A 31 -4.24 -35.85 58.64
CA ILE A 31 -5.14 -35.89 57.49
C ILE A 31 -6.04 -34.65 57.48
N ALA A 32 -6.63 -34.27 58.62
CA ALA A 32 -7.46 -33.08 58.74
C ALA A 32 -6.67 -31.79 58.47
N GLU A 33 -5.44 -31.67 58.98
CA GLU A 33 -4.55 -30.53 58.72
C GLU A 33 -4.17 -30.44 57.23
N ALA A 34 -3.82 -31.57 56.60
CA ALA A 34 -3.52 -31.63 55.17
C ALA A 34 -4.75 -31.31 54.30
N GLN A 35 -5.94 -31.78 54.68
CA GLN A 35 -7.20 -31.44 54.03
C GLN A 35 -7.53 -29.96 54.16
N ALA A 36 -7.34 -29.36 55.35
CA ALA A 36 -7.54 -27.93 55.56
C ALA A 36 -6.54 -27.06 54.78
N GLN A 37 -5.28 -27.47 54.71
CA GLN A 37 -4.26 -26.77 53.91
C GLN A 37 -4.53 -26.90 52.41
N THR A 38 -5.03 -28.05 51.96
CA THR A 38 -5.45 -28.28 50.57
C THR A 38 -6.66 -27.41 50.23
N ALA A 39 -7.67 -27.34 51.10
CA ALA A 39 -8.84 -26.48 50.91
C ALA A 39 -8.45 -25.00 50.76
N LYS A 40 -7.54 -24.49 51.61
CA LYS A 40 -7.01 -23.11 51.49
C LYS A 40 -6.28 -22.87 50.17
N LYS A 41 -5.52 -23.84 49.67
CA LYS A 41 -4.84 -23.73 48.38
C LYS A 41 -5.83 -23.76 47.22
N VAL A 42 -6.87 -24.59 47.29
CA VAL A 42 -7.93 -24.65 46.27
C VAL A 42 -8.66 -23.32 46.18
N GLU A 43 -9.07 -22.74 47.32
CA GLU A 43 -9.71 -21.42 47.38
C GLU A 43 -8.81 -20.31 46.81
N SER A 44 -7.51 -20.34 47.12
CA SER A 44 -6.54 -19.40 46.54
C SER A 44 -6.38 -19.56 45.02
N VAL A 45 -6.36 -20.79 44.52
CA VAL A 45 -6.24 -21.07 43.07
C VAL A 45 -7.52 -20.68 42.34
N GLU A 46 -8.69 -20.94 42.93
CA GLU A 46 -9.99 -20.52 42.39
C GLU A 46 -10.06 -18.98 42.25
N GLY A 47 -9.63 -18.24 43.28
CA GLY A 47 -9.55 -16.78 43.20
C GLY A 47 -8.57 -16.29 42.12
N GLN A 48 -7.42 -16.93 41.97
CA GLN A 48 -6.48 -16.61 40.87
C GLN A 48 -7.04 -16.92 39.49
N VAL A 49 -7.79 -18.01 39.34
CA VAL A 49 -8.45 -18.39 38.08
C VAL A 49 -9.54 -17.37 37.72
N GLU A 50 -10.33 -16.91 38.69
CA GLU A 50 -11.33 -15.87 38.47
C GLU A 50 -10.68 -14.55 38.03
N ASP A 51 -9.60 -14.14 38.68
CA ASP A 51 -8.81 -12.96 38.30
C ASP A 51 -8.25 -13.06 36.87
N LEU A 52 -7.72 -14.24 36.49
CA LEU A 52 -7.21 -14.48 35.14
C LEU A 52 -8.32 -14.46 34.10
N GLN A 53 -9.49 -15.03 34.40
CA GLN A 53 -10.66 -14.98 33.53
C GLN A 53 -11.15 -13.54 33.32
N ASN A 54 -11.16 -12.73 34.38
CA ASN A 54 -11.53 -11.31 34.31
C ASN A 54 -10.52 -10.50 33.46
N LYS A 55 -9.21 -10.74 33.65
CA LYS A 55 -8.15 -10.12 32.82
C LYS A 55 -8.22 -10.57 31.36
N GLN A 56 -8.50 -11.83 31.11
CA GLN A 56 -8.64 -12.36 29.74
C GLN A 56 -9.84 -11.71 29.04
N LYS A 57 -10.99 -11.61 29.71
CA LYS A 57 -12.17 -10.92 29.19
C LYS A 57 -11.91 -9.43 28.90
N ALA A 58 -11.16 -8.75 29.76
CA ALA A 58 -10.75 -7.37 29.52
C ALA A 58 -9.82 -7.24 28.31
N THR A 59 -8.87 -8.16 28.17
CA THR A 59 -7.95 -8.22 27.01
C THR A 59 -8.70 -8.48 25.71
N ASP A 60 -9.64 -9.41 25.70
CA ASP A 60 -10.47 -9.72 24.53
C ASP A 60 -11.32 -8.50 24.12
N THR A 61 -11.82 -7.75 25.10
CA THR A 61 -12.57 -6.51 24.86
C THR A 61 -11.67 -5.44 24.22
N HIS A 62 -10.44 -5.27 24.72
CA HIS A 62 -9.48 -4.34 24.13
C HIS A 62 -9.06 -4.75 22.72
N LEU A 63 -8.87 -6.05 22.46
CA LEU A 63 -8.55 -6.55 21.12
C LEU A 63 -9.68 -6.24 20.13
N GLN A 64 -10.93 -6.49 20.52
CA GLN A 64 -12.09 -6.15 19.69
C GLN A 64 -12.20 -4.64 19.40
N GLN A 65 -11.91 -3.80 20.41
CA GLN A 65 -11.89 -2.34 20.23
C GLN A 65 -10.77 -1.90 19.28
N ASN A 66 -9.58 -2.48 19.41
CA ASN A 66 -8.45 -2.19 18.53
C ASN A 66 -8.74 -2.63 17.08
N ASP A 67 -9.31 -3.82 16.89
CA ASP A 67 -9.69 -4.32 15.55
C ASP A 67 -10.72 -3.39 14.89
N ALA A 68 -11.72 -2.92 15.65
CA ALA A 68 -12.70 -1.96 15.17
C ALA A 68 -12.06 -0.61 14.81
N ALA A 69 -11.15 -0.10 15.63
CA ALA A 69 -10.42 1.14 15.37
C ALA A 69 -9.53 1.04 14.12
N ILE A 70 -8.84 -0.09 13.93
CA ILE A 70 -8.02 -0.37 12.74
C ILE A 70 -8.91 -0.41 11.48
N ALA A 71 -10.07 -1.06 11.55
CA ALA A 71 -11.01 -1.11 10.43
C ALA A 71 -11.51 0.29 10.04
N GLN A 72 -11.86 1.11 11.03
CA GLN A 72 -12.27 2.51 10.82
C GLN A 72 -11.14 3.35 10.21
N LEU A 73 -9.95 3.33 10.81
CA LEU A 73 -8.77 4.05 10.31
C LEU A 73 -8.42 3.63 8.88
N SER A 74 -8.50 2.35 8.57
CA SER A 74 -8.22 1.85 7.21
C SER A 74 -9.22 2.36 6.17
N THR A 75 -10.49 2.53 6.57
CA THR A 75 -11.55 3.05 5.71
C THR A 75 -11.36 4.55 5.51
N GLU A 76 -11.12 5.29 6.60
CA GLU A 76 -10.86 6.72 6.55
C GLU A 76 -9.62 7.06 5.73
N ALA A 77 -8.52 6.30 5.87
CA ALA A 77 -7.32 6.47 5.08
C ALA A 77 -7.56 6.23 3.59
N LYS A 78 -8.36 5.21 3.22
CA LYS A 78 -8.75 4.96 1.82
C LYS A 78 -9.59 6.12 1.26
N ASP A 79 -10.54 6.62 2.03
CA ASP A 79 -11.40 7.73 1.62
C ASP A 79 -10.63 9.04 1.52
N ALA A 80 -9.70 9.31 2.44
CA ALA A 80 -8.81 10.46 2.40
C ALA A 80 -7.87 10.39 1.19
N LEU A 81 -7.30 9.22 0.90
CA LEU A 81 -6.48 9.00 -0.30
C LEU A 81 -7.29 9.24 -1.57
N LYS A 82 -8.52 8.71 -1.64
CA LYS A 82 -9.42 8.93 -2.77
C LYS A 82 -9.74 10.41 -2.94
N ARG A 83 -10.10 11.11 -1.87
CA ARG A 83 -10.35 12.57 -1.88
C ARG A 83 -9.13 13.36 -2.33
N ALA A 84 -7.93 12.99 -1.89
CA ALA A 84 -6.69 13.63 -2.30
C ALA A 84 -6.38 13.38 -3.79
N GLN A 85 -6.63 12.17 -4.29
CA GLN A 85 -6.49 11.84 -5.71
C GLN A 85 -7.51 12.60 -6.57
N ASP A 86 -8.78 12.57 -6.19
CA ASP A 86 -9.86 13.30 -6.86
C ASP A 86 -9.57 14.81 -6.87
N ALA A 87 -9.12 15.38 -5.75
CA ALA A 87 -8.70 16.78 -5.67
C ALA A 87 -7.47 17.10 -6.52
N GLY A 88 -6.50 16.19 -6.60
CA GLY A 88 -5.32 16.34 -7.47
C GLY A 88 -5.68 16.29 -8.96
N VAL A 89 -6.67 15.47 -9.34
CA VAL A 89 -7.23 15.44 -10.70
C VAL A 89 -7.99 16.74 -11.00
N LEU A 90 -8.77 17.25 -10.04
CA LEU A 90 -9.45 18.55 -10.18
C LEU A 90 -8.47 19.73 -10.30
N ALA A 91 -7.32 19.68 -9.62
CA ALA A 91 -6.31 20.74 -9.66
C ALA A 91 -5.49 20.77 -10.96
N LYS A 92 -5.44 19.66 -11.72
CA LYS A 92 -4.69 19.57 -12.99
C LYS A 92 -5.58 19.67 -14.23
N GLY A 93 -6.89 19.86 -14.08
CA GLY A 93 -7.85 19.75 -15.19
C GLY A 93 -8.19 18.29 -15.50
N LYS A 94 -9.41 18.04 -15.96
CA LYS A 94 -9.88 16.67 -16.27
C LYS A 94 -9.15 16.19 -17.53
N VAL A 95 -8.47 15.04 -17.46
CA VAL A 95 -7.78 14.49 -18.64
C VAL A 95 -8.81 14.13 -19.72
N VAL A 96 -8.79 14.84 -20.84
CA VAL A 96 -9.62 14.57 -22.01
C VAL A 96 -9.07 13.34 -22.74
N PHE A 97 -7.77 13.39 -23.08
CA PHE A 97 -7.03 12.25 -23.62
C PHE A 97 -5.52 12.44 -23.47
N GLN A 98 -4.77 11.38 -23.69
CA GLN A 98 -3.31 11.43 -23.73
C GLN A 98 -2.78 10.61 -24.91
N GLN A 99 -1.61 11.00 -25.41
CA GLN A 99 -0.89 10.26 -26.43
C GLN A 99 0.58 10.09 -26.05
N THR A 100 1.05 8.85 -26.10
CA THR A 100 2.46 8.53 -25.84
C THR A 100 3.21 8.38 -27.15
N PHE A 101 4.32 9.08 -27.24
CA PHE A 101 5.23 9.04 -28.35
C PHE A 101 6.57 8.45 -27.90
N LYS A 102 6.75 7.17 -28.21
CA LYS A 102 7.97 6.43 -27.89
C LYS A 102 9.10 6.84 -28.84
N GLU A 103 10.34 6.58 -28.41
CA GLU A 103 11.52 6.80 -29.23
C GLU A 103 11.42 6.20 -30.63
N ASP A 104 10.80 5.02 -30.80
CA ASP A 104 10.67 4.40 -32.12
C ASP A 104 9.82 5.23 -33.11
N ARG A 105 8.88 6.04 -32.59
CA ARG A 105 7.97 6.90 -33.36
C ARG A 105 8.45 8.33 -33.51
N ILE A 106 9.15 8.87 -32.50
CA ILE A 106 9.69 10.24 -32.56
C ILE A 106 11.16 10.30 -33.02
N LYS A 107 11.89 9.19 -32.92
CA LYS A 107 13.31 9.02 -33.25
C LYS A 107 14.17 10.23 -32.94
N PHE A 108 14.10 10.69 -31.69
CA PHE A 108 15.23 11.38 -31.11
C PHE A 108 16.44 10.44 -31.18
N LYS A 109 17.48 10.76 -31.98
CA LYS A 109 18.76 10.04 -31.89
C LYS A 109 19.22 10.02 -30.43
N VAL A 110 20.04 9.05 -30.02
CA VAL A 110 20.64 9.03 -28.67
C VAL A 110 21.30 10.40 -28.41
N GLY A 111 20.88 11.11 -27.36
CA GLY A 111 21.33 12.46 -27.03
C GLY A 111 20.76 13.62 -27.86
N SER A 112 19.83 13.36 -28.79
CA SER A 112 19.17 14.38 -29.63
C SER A 112 17.74 14.65 -29.16
N TYR A 113 17.20 15.78 -29.62
CA TYR A 113 15.83 16.26 -29.43
C TYR A 113 15.20 16.66 -30.78
N GLU A 114 15.75 16.28 -31.93
CA GLU A 114 15.18 16.61 -33.25
C GLU A 114 14.02 15.68 -33.64
N LEU A 115 12.95 16.24 -34.19
CA LEU A 115 11.78 15.50 -34.68
C LEU A 115 11.98 15.07 -36.14
N ASN A 116 11.82 13.77 -36.43
CA ASN A 116 11.81 13.28 -37.81
C ASN A 116 10.44 13.50 -38.50
N LYS A 117 10.33 13.20 -39.80
CA LYS A 117 9.06 13.37 -40.55
C LYS A 117 7.89 12.55 -40.01
N ASP A 118 8.15 11.33 -39.53
CA ASP A 118 7.11 10.47 -38.97
C ASP A 118 6.57 11.04 -37.65
N ALA A 119 7.45 11.61 -36.83
CA ALA A 119 7.11 12.33 -35.60
C ALA A 119 6.24 13.54 -35.89
N GLN A 120 6.65 14.32 -36.89
CA GLN A 120 5.95 15.52 -37.34
C GLN A 120 4.52 15.18 -37.79
N ALA A 121 4.36 14.18 -38.66
CA ALA A 121 3.05 13.71 -39.09
C ALA A 121 2.17 13.22 -37.92
N ALA A 122 2.74 12.47 -36.98
CA ALA A 122 2.01 12.00 -35.80
C ALA A 122 1.60 13.14 -34.86
N LEU A 123 2.40 14.21 -34.77
CA LEU A 123 2.09 15.43 -34.02
C LEU A 123 1.03 16.29 -34.74
N ASP A 124 1.03 16.31 -36.06
CA ASP A 124 -0.01 16.96 -36.86
C ASP A 124 -1.37 16.26 -36.65
N ASP A 125 -1.40 14.93 -36.67
CA ASP A 125 -2.59 14.13 -36.35
C ASP A 125 -3.10 14.40 -34.93
N PHE A 126 -2.18 14.48 -33.95
CA PHE A 126 -2.52 14.85 -32.57
C PHE A 126 -3.14 16.25 -32.51
N ALA A 127 -2.53 17.23 -33.19
CA ALA A 127 -3.03 18.60 -33.22
C ALA A 127 -4.40 18.69 -33.91
N GLY A 128 -4.66 17.89 -34.95
CA GLY A 128 -5.98 17.77 -35.58
C GLY A 128 -7.06 17.35 -34.58
N LYS A 129 -6.76 16.36 -33.73
CA LYS A 129 -7.68 15.92 -32.65
C LYS A 129 -7.92 17.01 -31.61
N VAL A 130 -6.87 17.73 -31.21
CA VAL A 130 -7.00 18.85 -30.26
C VAL A 130 -7.86 19.97 -30.85
N LYS A 131 -7.66 20.33 -32.12
CA LYS A 131 -8.45 21.39 -32.79
C LYS A 131 -9.92 21.02 -32.97
N ALA A 132 -10.23 19.72 -33.03
CA ALA A 132 -11.60 19.23 -33.08
C ALA A 132 -12.31 19.28 -31.71
N LEU A 133 -11.59 19.56 -30.62
CA LEU A 133 -12.20 19.85 -29.33
C LEU A 133 -12.89 21.23 -29.41
N ASN A 134 -14.20 21.25 -29.19
CA ASN A 134 -14.99 22.48 -29.13
C ASN A 134 -14.98 23.12 -27.72
N GLU A 135 -13.97 22.80 -26.90
CA GLU A 135 -13.89 23.14 -25.48
C GLU A 135 -12.58 23.87 -25.15
N GLN A 136 -12.50 24.46 -23.96
CA GLN A 136 -11.23 24.94 -23.45
C GLN A 136 -10.33 23.74 -23.16
N TYR A 137 -9.04 23.88 -23.46
CA TYR A 137 -8.08 22.83 -23.23
C TYR A 137 -6.74 23.40 -22.79
N TYR A 138 -6.02 22.58 -22.03
CA TYR A 138 -4.63 22.76 -21.69
C TYR A 138 -3.83 21.51 -22.06
N ILE A 139 -2.57 21.69 -22.44
CA ILE A 139 -1.70 20.59 -22.87
C ILE A 139 -0.48 20.56 -21.95
N GLU A 140 -0.29 19.43 -21.27
CA GLU A 140 0.94 19.12 -20.54
C GLU A 140 1.80 18.17 -21.37
N ILE A 141 3.04 18.56 -21.64
CA ILE A 141 4.00 17.78 -22.44
C ILE A 141 5.09 17.26 -21.50
N GLN A 142 5.15 15.94 -21.34
CA GLN A 142 5.97 15.26 -20.34
C GLN A 142 7.15 14.55 -21.01
N GLY A 143 8.37 14.93 -20.67
CA GLY A 143 9.59 14.30 -21.14
C GLY A 143 10.08 13.20 -20.19
N HIS A 144 10.40 12.02 -20.75
CA HIS A 144 10.95 10.88 -20.01
C HIS A 144 12.23 10.34 -20.67
N THR A 145 13.13 9.82 -19.85
CA THR A 145 14.38 9.18 -20.24
C THR A 145 14.44 7.74 -19.72
N ASP A 146 15.49 7.02 -20.13
CA ASP A 146 15.91 5.82 -19.42
C ASP A 146 16.85 6.20 -18.26
N ASP A 147 17.35 5.21 -17.51
CA ASP A 147 18.27 5.40 -16.38
C ASP A 147 19.74 5.55 -16.79
N THR A 148 20.03 5.73 -18.08
CA THR A 148 21.41 5.87 -18.54
C THR A 148 21.89 7.31 -18.34
N GLY A 149 22.83 7.50 -17.41
CA GLY A 149 23.43 8.81 -17.14
C GLY A 149 23.10 9.32 -15.74
N GLY A 150 23.43 10.58 -15.47
CA GLY A 150 23.12 11.22 -14.19
C GLY A 150 21.74 11.86 -14.18
N ARG A 151 21.08 11.91 -13.02
CA ARG A 151 19.73 12.50 -12.84
C ARG A 151 19.59 13.88 -13.50
N LYS A 152 20.54 14.78 -13.27
CA LYS A 152 20.53 16.13 -13.85
C LYS A 152 20.51 16.11 -15.38
N LEU A 153 21.28 15.21 -15.99
CA LEU A 153 21.32 15.04 -17.45
C LEU A 153 19.97 14.52 -17.98
N ASN A 154 19.37 13.56 -17.27
CA ASN A 154 18.07 13.00 -17.61
C ASN A 154 16.95 14.05 -17.50
N ASP A 155 16.97 14.85 -16.44
CA ASP A 155 16.03 15.96 -16.25
C ASP A 155 16.16 16.98 -17.40
N GLU A 156 17.38 17.42 -17.72
CA GLU A 156 17.63 18.36 -18.83
C GLU A 156 17.24 17.79 -20.20
N LEU A 157 17.53 16.51 -20.45
CA LEU A 157 17.21 15.86 -21.72
C LEU A 157 15.70 15.69 -21.91
N GLY A 158 14.98 15.29 -20.86
CA GLY A 158 13.52 15.21 -20.89
C GLY A 158 12.89 16.57 -21.15
N GLU A 159 13.41 17.64 -20.51
CA GLU A 159 12.91 19.01 -20.71
C GLU A 159 13.10 19.47 -22.16
N ARG A 160 14.30 19.26 -22.74
CA ARG A 160 14.57 19.62 -24.13
C ARG A 160 13.66 18.89 -25.13
N ARG A 161 13.37 17.61 -24.87
CA ARG A 161 12.45 16.82 -25.70
C ARG A 161 11.01 17.33 -25.61
N ALA A 162 10.55 17.65 -24.41
CA ALA A 162 9.24 18.23 -24.20
C ALA A 162 9.12 19.61 -24.86
N ASP A 163 10.15 20.46 -24.74
CA ASP A 163 10.16 21.79 -25.36
C ASP A 163 10.20 21.72 -26.89
N GLU A 164 10.92 20.78 -27.50
CA GLU A 164 10.89 20.65 -28.96
C GLU A 164 9.49 20.24 -29.46
N VAL A 165 8.83 19.30 -28.77
CA VAL A 165 7.44 18.92 -29.09
C VAL A 165 6.51 20.14 -28.94
N ARG A 166 6.65 20.92 -27.87
CA ARG A 166 5.89 22.17 -27.67
C ARG A 166 6.10 23.15 -28.81
N ARG A 167 7.35 23.38 -29.20
CA ARG A 167 7.72 24.29 -30.29
C ARG A 167 7.15 23.84 -31.62
N TYR A 168 7.17 22.53 -31.90
CA TYR A 168 6.59 21.98 -33.11
C TYR A 168 5.08 22.14 -33.14
N LEU A 169 4.38 21.75 -32.05
CA LEU A 169 2.93 21.92 -31.94
C LEU A 169 2.51 23.38 -32.08
N SER A 170 3.31 24.31 -31.56
CA SER A 170 3.03 25.74 -31.69
C SER A 170 3.29 26.28 -33.09
N ARG A 171 4.50 26.06 -33.64
CA ARG A 171 4.91 26.68 -34.91
C ARG A 171 4.44 25.92 -36.14
N GLY A 172 4.55 24.60 -36.12
CA GLY A 172 4.14 23.74 -37.23
C GLY A 172 2.64 23.53 -37.24
N ALA A 173 2.10 23.03 -36.12
CA ALA A 173 0.69 22.67 -36.03
C ALA A 173 -0.24 23.80 -35.56
N GLN A 174 0.30 25.00 -35.25
CA GLN A 174 -0.47 26.22 -34.94
C GLN A 174 -1.36 26.10 -33.69
N LEU A 175 -0.91 25.37 -32.66
CA LEU A 175 -1.57 25.37 -31.35
C LEU A 175 -1.09 26.56 -30.48
N PRO A 176 -1.97 27.20 -29.70
CA PRO A 176 -1.60 28.37 -28.89
C PRO A 176 -0.57 28.02 -27.81
N LEU A 177 0.59 28.69 -27.81
CA LEU A 177 1.68 28.42 -26.87
C LEU A 177 1.28 28.63 -25.40
N ASN A 178 0.39 29.59 -25.14
CA ASN A 178 -0.12 29.89 -23.80
C ASN A 178 -1.02 28.78 -23.22
N ARG A 179 -1.40 27.77 -24.01
CA ARG A 179 -2.15 26.59 -23.56
C ARG A 179 -1.28 25.36 -23.36
N MET A 180 0.05 25.52 -23.38
CA MET A 180 0.99 24.41 -23.33
C MET A 180 2.01 24.60 -22.20
N SER A 181 2.24 23.56 -21.41
CA SER A 181 3.38 23.44 -20.49
C SER A 181 4.27 22.27 -20.86
N THR A 182 5.52 22.36 -20.43
CA THR A 182 6.49 21.28 -20.48
C THR A 182 6.87 20.89 -19.05
N ILE A 183 7.11 19.59 -18.86
CA ILE A 183 7.69 19.05 -17.63
C ILE A 183 8.60 17.90 -17.97
N SER A 184 9.74 17.82 -17.29
CA SER A 184 10.62 16.66 -17.33
C SER A 184 10.44 15.80 -16.08
N TYR A 185 10.23 14.50 -16.29
CA TYR A 185 10.30 13.51 -15.21
C TYR A 185 11.62 12.74 -15.22
N GLY A 186 12.52 13.01 -16.18
CA GLY A 186 13.76 12.27 -16.34
C GLY A 186 13.51 10.76 -16.34
N ASP A 187 14.24 10.04 -15.50
CA ASP A 187 14.17 8.59 -15.31
C ASP A 187 13.27 8.14 -14.15
N THR A 188 12.58 9.07 -13.49
CA THR A 188 11.87 8.81 -12.23
C THR A 188 10.56 8.04 -12.40
N LEU A 189 9.99 8.02 -13.62
CA LEU A 189 8.72 7.34 -13.94
C LEU A 189 8.90 6.32 -15.10
N PRO A 190 9.62 5.20 -14.85
CA PRO A 190 9.81 4.15 -15.85
C PRO A 190 8.52 3.34 -16.06
N VAL A 191 8.25 2.97 -17.32
CA VAL A 191 7.13 2.10 -17.73
C VAL A 191 7.59 0.68 -18.08
N ALA A 192 8.90 0.47 -18.20
CA ALA A 192 9.52 -0.84 -18.44
C ALA A 192 10.86 -0.98 -17.71
N PRO A 193 11.37 -2.21 -17.51
CA PRO A 193 12.68 -2.42 -16.87
C PRO A 193 13.83 -1.88 -17.73
N ASN A 194 14.68 -1.02 -17.16
CA ASN A 194 15.85 -0.46 -17.85
C ASN A 194 17.00 -1.45 -18.11
N LYS A 195 16.90 -2.68 -17.60
CA LYS A 195 17.92 -3.73 -17.79
C LYS A 195 18.09 -4.14 -19.26
N THR A 196 17.06 -3.98 -20.09
CA THR A 196 17.07 -4.40 -21.49
C THR A 196 17.04 -3.20 -22.43
N ARG A 197 17.64 -3.34 -23.63
CA ARG A 197 17.58 -2.30 -24.67
C ARG A 197 16.13 -1.93 -25.02
N LYS A 198 15.26 -2.94 -25.09
CA LYS A 198 13.82 -2.76 -25.35
C LYS A 198 13.16 -1.93 -24.25
N GLY A 199 13.37 -2.30 -22.98
CA GLY A 199 12.77 -1.56 -21.86
C GLY A 199 13.28 -0.12 -21.76
N ARG A 200 14.56 0.14 -22.06
CA ARG A 200 15.05 1.52 -22.14
C ARG A 200 14.41 2.32 -23.27
N ALA A 201 14.21 1.71 -24.45
CA ALA A 201 13.50 2.36 -25.56
C ALA A 201 12.04 2.71 -25.22
N GLU A 202 11.37 1.86 -24.44
CA GLU A 202 10.02 2.13 -23.91
C GLU A 202 9.99 3.30 -22.93
N ASN A 203 11.04 3.46 -22.11
CA ASN A 203 11.15 4.56 -21.14
C ASN A 203 11.48 5.91 -21.80
N ARG A 204 12.28 5.90 -22.87
CA ARG A 204 12.58 7.09 -23.70
C ARG A 204 11.35 7.49 -24.51
N ARG A 205 10.51 8.37 -23.94
CA ARG A 205 9.23 8.77 -24.54
C ARG A 205 8.86 10.20 -24.19
N VAL A 206 7.96 10.78 -24.97
CA VAL A 206 7.21 11.99 -24.62
C VAL A 206 5.74 11.62 -24.46
N VAL A 207 5.11 12.03 -23.39
CA VAL A 207 3.67 11.87 -23.17
C VAL A 207 3.02 13.24 -23.29
N ILE A 208 1.99 13.35 -24.11
CA ILE A 208 1.23 14.58 -24.25
C ILE A 208 -0.14 14.33 -23.64
N VAL A 209 -0.50 15.12 -22.64
CA VAL A 209 -1.76 15.02 -21.91
C VAL A 209 -2.59 16.26 -22.21
N VAL A 210 -3.82 16.04 -22.66
CA VAL A 210 -4.81 17.10 -22.89
C VAL A 210 -5.78 17.12 -21.72
N LEU A 211 -5.94 18.30 -21.15
CA LEU A 211 -6.69 18.60 -19.94
C LEU A 211 -7.82 19.57 -20.29
N GLU A 212 -8.99 19.37 -19.69
CA GLU A 212 -10.15 20.28 -19.73
C GLU A 212 -10.01 21.38 -18.68
#